data_AF-A0A812J3F1-F1
#
_entry.id   AF-A0A812J3F1-F1
#
_cell.length_a   1.000
_cell.length_b   1.000
_cell.length_c   1.000
_cell.angle_alpha   90.00
_cell.angle_beta   90.00
_cell.angle_gamma   90.00
#
_symmetry.space_group_name_H-M   'P 1'
#
loop_
_entity.id
_entity.type
_entity.pdbx_description
1 polymer ?
#
loop_
_entity_poly.entity_id
_entity_poly.type
_entity_poly.pdbx_seq_one_letter_code
_entity_poly.pdbx_strand_id
1 'polypeptide(L)'
;MTAWSAFACAACLAGCSCLLDIVQAVESCELERRQAVLETLHAVLNSFLAHWACRLDSGMYCQKGRDGRAFEEGRSSFEGSDGEWAVSGHSGESVEQTKFLFETAAWISPQQICEVGFNAGHSALTLLLAAGENSSYLGFDWSILNPGLNEELFRMIRSWLPHHNMNIQWGDAYLSIRSLLLQQGGGVCDMIFYDGPHDVLQVLTFMPLLRALVVKSRPFLLVDDVGCVEPICRHSTLAWRFLLWLGMVSPIRCQVSGKDGKEGVMGVCLGRFQWGQRVRCPTFDARCVAHTLGMLEQEQHESWSKCCLKPAEQVNSDAYLIRL
;
A
#
# COMPACT_ATOMS: atom_id res chain seq x y z
N MET A 1 -0.49 14.82 25.20
CA MET A 1 -1.81 14.19 25.41
C MET A 1 -2.74 15.24 25.98
N THR A 2 -3.67 15.75 25.17
CA THR A 2 -4.56 16.86 25.57
C THR A 2 -5.84 16.31 26.20
N ALA A 3 -6.37 17.01 27.20
CA ALA A 3 -7.60 16.62 27.91
C ALA A 3 -8.84 16.44 27.01
N TRP A 4 -8.77 16.91 25.77
CA TRP A 4 -9.88 16.93 24.81
C TRP A 4 -10.35 15.53 24.35
N SER A 5 -9.44 14.58 24.12
CA SER A 5 -9.83 13.24 23.68
C SER A 5 -10.54 12.43 24.77
N ALA A 6 -10.19 12.64 26.03
CA ALA A 6 -10.88 12.02 27.16
C ALA A 6 -12.31 12.56 27.34
N PHE A 7 -12.54 13.85 27.08
CA PHE A 7 -13.86 14.47 27.16
C PHE A 7 -14.81 14.01 26.05
N ALA A 8 -14.31 13.85 24.81
CA ALA A 8 -15.13 13.35 23.69
C ALA A 8 -15.64 11.92 23.96
N CYS A 9 -14.77 11.06 24.48
CA CYS A 9 -15.11 9.68 24.84
C CYS A 9 -16.18 9.60 25.95
N ALA A 10 -16.04 10.43 26.97
CA ALA A 10 -16.98 10.47 28.10
C ALA A 10 -18.38 10.96 27.68
N ALA A 11 -18.46 11.86 26.70
CA ALA A 11 -19.73 12.33 26.15
C ALA A 11 -20.48 11.24 25.35
N CYS A 12 -19.76 10.41 24.58
CA CYS A 12 -20.37 9.28 23.86
C CYS A 12 -21.03 8.25 24.80
N LEU A 13 -20.43 8.02 25.97
CA LEU A 13 -20.96 7.07 26.95
C LEU A 13 -22.23 7.54 27.68
N ALA A 14 -22.43 8.86 27.80
CA ALA A 14 -23.55 9.42 28.55
C ALA A 14 -24.92 9.26 27.86
N GLY A 15 -24.95 8.88 26.57
CA GLY A 15 -26.18 8.74 25.78
C GLY A 15 -26.58 7.29 25.42
N CYS A 16 -25.80 6.28 25.80
CA CYS A 16 -26.02 4.89 25.36
C CYS A 16 -26.91 4.12 26.35
N SER A 17 -28.13 3.75 25.95
CA SER A 17 -29.08 3.01 26.79
C SER A 17 -28.92 1.49 26.75
N CYS A 18 -28.13 0.95 25.83
CA CYS A 18 -27.91 -0.50 25.67
C CYS A 18 -26.42 -0.86 25.73
N LEU A 19 -26.10 -2.06 26.24
CA LEU A 19 -24.72 -2.57 26.34
C LEU A 19 -24.02 -2.62 24.97
N LEU A 20 -24.75 -2.93 23.90
CA LEU A 20 -24.22 -2.94 22.53
C LEU A 20 -23.79 -1.55 22.07
N ASP A 21 -24.59 -0.52 22.37
CA ASP A 21 -24.29 0.87 22.03
C ASP A 21 -23.04 1.36 22.77
N ILE A 22 -22.87 0.94 24.03
CA ILE A 22 -21.67 1.23 24.83
C ILE A 22 -20.42 0.61 24.21
N VAL A 23 -20.47 -0.66 23.80
CA VAL A 23 -19.31 -1.33 23.15
C VAL A 23 -18.94 -0.62 21.86
N GLN A 24 -19.92 -0.32 21.00
CA GLN A 24 -19.68 0.40 19.75
C GLN A 24 -19.12 1.81 19.99
N ALA A 25 -19.61 2.51 21.01
CA ALA A 25 -19.11 3.84 21.37
C ALA A 25 -17.65 3.79 21.87
N VAL A 26 -17.28 2.77 22.66
CA VAL A 26 -15.91 2.56 23.13
C VAL A 26 -14.98 2.25 21.96
N GLU A 27 -15.37 1.34 21.07
CA GLU A 27 -14.59 0.99 19.87
C GLU A 27 -14.39 2.21 18.95
N SER A 28 -15.45 2.99 18.72
CA SER A 28 -15.38 4.22 17.91
C SER A 28 -14.42 5.24 18.52
N CYS A 29 -14.51 5.48 19.82
CA CYS A 29 -13.64 6.42 20.50
C CYS A 29 -12.17 5.96 20.49
N GLU A 30 -11.94 4.66 20.66
CA GLU A 30 -10.58 4.10 20.57
C GLU A 30 -10.00 4.28 19.16
N LEU A 31 -10.81 4.07 18.13
CA LEU A 31 -10.40 4.26 16.74
C LEU A 31 -10.05 5.72 16.43
N GLU A 32 -10.88 6.67 16.86
CA GLU A 32 -10.60 8.13 16.73
C GLU A 32 -9.32 8.53 17.46
N ARG A 33 -9.10 7.97 18.66
CA ARG A 33 -7.87 8.21 19.43
C ARG A 33 -6.65 7.69 18.67
N ARG A 34 -6.72 6.49 18.09
CA ARG A 34 -5.62 5.90 17.31
C ARG A 34 -5.33 6.73 16.05
N GLN A 35 -6.38 7.25 15.39
CA GLN A 35 -6.21 8.14 14.24
C GLN A 35 -5.51 9.46 14.61
N ALA A 36 -5.87 10.10 15.73
CA ALA A 36 -5.18 11.31 16.19
C ALA A 36 -3.70 11.05 16.56
N VAL A 37 -3.39 9.87 17.10
CA VAL A 37 -2.01 9.43 17.35
C VAL A 37 -1.26 9.24 16.03
N LEU A 38 -1.90 8.61 15.03
CA LEU A 38 -1.32 8.41 13.71
C LEU A 38 -0.93 9.74 13.07
N GLU A 39 -1.82 10.72 13.02
CA GLU A 39 -1.54 12.06 12.46
C GLU A 39 -0.33 12.72 13.12
N THR A 40 -0.22 12.59 14.45
CA THR A 40 0.93 13.11 15.20
C THR A 40 2.23 12.41 14.81
N LEU A 41 2.22 11.08 14.70
CA LEU A 41 3.42 10.32 14.38
C LEU A 41 3.82 10.47 12.91
N HIS A 42 2.86 10.60 11.98
CA HIS A 42 3.12 10.97 10.59
C HIS A 42 3.79 12.34 10.51
N ALA A 43 3.32 13.34 11.26
CA ALA A 43 3.97 14.65 11.30
C ALA A 43 5.42 14.57 11.82
N VAL A 44 5.69 13.73 12.83
CA VAL A 44 7.05 13.48 13.34
C VAL A 44 7.91 12.80 12.28
N LEU A 45 7.38 11.80 11.57
CA LEU A 45 8.06 11.07 10.51
C LEU A 45 8.42 12.02 9.34
N ASN A 46 7.47 12.84 8.90
CA ASN A 46 7.68 13.87 7.88
C ASN A 46 8.72 14.90 8.31
N SER A 47 8.66 15.36 9.57
CA SER A 47 9.67 16.27 10.11
C SER A 47 11.05 15.62 10.15
N PHE A 48 11.16 14.34 10.46
CA PHE A 48 12.42 13.62 10.45
C PHE A 48 12.99 13.52 9.03
N LEU A 49 12.17 13.12 8.06
CA LEU A 49 12.57 13.09 6.65
C LEU A 49 13.05 14.46 6.18
N ALA A 50 12.31 15.53 6.48
CA ALA A 50 12.66 16.88 6.05
C ALA A 50 13.97 17.42 6.63
N HIS A 51 14.30 17.10 7.89
CA HIS A 51 15.41 17.75 8.60
C HIS A 51 16.62 16.83 8.85
N TRP A 52 16.41 15.52 8.94
CA TRP A 52 17.41 14.57 9.44
C TRP A 52 17.88 13.56 8.41
N ALA A 53 17.06 13.20 7.41
CA ALA A 53 17.51 12.36 6.29
C ALA A 53 18.76 12.95 5.62
N CYS A 54 18.80 14.29 5.54
CA CYS A 54 19.96 15.08 5.11
C CYS A 54 21.30 14.78 5.79
N ARG A 55 21.30 14.33 7.06
CA ARG A 55 22.53 14.11 7.84
C ARG A 55 23.16 12.74 7.61
N LEU A 56 22.44 11.81 7.00
CA LEU A 56 22.91 10.45 6.76
C LEU A 56 23.68 10.29 5.44
N ASP A 57 24.13 11.40 4.84
CA ASP A 57 24.83 11.44 3.55
C ASP A 57 24.05 10.77 2.40
N SER A 58 22.71 10.83 2.46
CA SER A 58 21.80 10.21 1.50
C SER A 58 21.72 10.98 0.16
N GLY A 59 22.83 11.59 -0.28
CA GLY A 59 22.93 12.28 -1.56
C GLY A 59 21.89 13.38 -1.80
N MET A 60 21.28 13.35 -3.00
CA MET A 60 20.41 14.43 -3.53
C MET A 60 19.08 14.65 -2.80
N TYR A 61 18.69 13.76 -1.88
CA TYR A 61 17.58 14.01 -0.97
C TYR A 61 17.79 15.33 -0.21
N CYS A 62 19.04 15.59 0.16
CA CYS A 62 19.40 16.76 0.94
C CYS A 62 19.36 18.06 0.13
N GLN A 63 19.50 18.00 -1.20
CA GLN A 63 19.37 19.16 -2.07
C GLN A 63 17.91 19.58 -2.23
N LYS A 64 16.99 18.60 -2.39
CA LYS A 64 15.54 18.84 -2.45
C LYS A 64 14.95 19.29 -1.10
N GLY A 65 15.44 18.74 0.02
CA GLY A 65 15.04 19.16 1.38
C GLY A 65 15.53 20.57 1.75
N ARG A 66 16.78 20.95 1.41
CA ARG A 66 17.32 22.30 1.67
C ARG A 66 16.62 23.41 0.89
N ASP A 67 16.11 23.10 -0.30
CA ASP A 67 15.41 24.06 -1.14
C ASP A 67 13.99 24.39 -0.66
N GLY A 68 13.52 23.77 0.44
CA GLY A 68 12.18 23.99 1.01
C GLY A 68 11.03 23.53 0.11
N ARG A 69 11.34 22.84 -1.02
CA ARG A 69 10.38 22.48 -2.07
C ARG A 69 9.87 21.04 -2.01
N ALA A 70 10.48 20.18 -1.20
CA ALA A 70 10.22 18.73 -1.21
C ALA A 70 9.16 18.25 -0.22
N PHE A 71 8.70 19.11 0.70
CA PHE A 71 7.76 18.73 1.75
C PHE A 71 6.57 19.68 1.87
N GLU A 72 6.38 20.58 0.90
CA GLU A 72 5.06 21.17 0.71
C GLU A 72 4.14 20.06 0.19
N GLU A 73 3.06 19.77 0.91
CA GLU A 73 2.01 18.83 0.49
C GLU A 73 1.71 19.00 -1.01
N GLY A 74 2.02 17.97 -1.80
CA GLY A 74 1.65 17.89 -3.20
C GLY A 74 2.57 18.58 -4.22
N ARG A 75 3.87 18.75 -3.96
CA ARG A 75 4.86 18.99 -5.04
C ARG A 75 5.72 17.74 -5.31
N SER A 76 5.10 16.71 -5.89
CA SER A 76 5.83 15.64 -6.59
C SER A 76 6.30 16.16 -7.95
N SER A 77 7.28 17.07 -7.99
CA SER A 77 7.92 17.43 -9.26
C SER A 77 8.87 16.31 -9.69
N PHE A 78 8.28 15.26 -10.27
CA PHE A 78 8.94 14.13 -10.92
C PHE A 78 9.30 14.54 -12.37
N GLU A 79 10.18 15.53 -12.52
CA GLU A 79 10.79 15.89 -13.82
C GLU A 79 12.30 15.56 -13.84
N GLY A 80 12.69 14.46 -13.19
CA GLY A 80 14.00 13.84 -13.36
C GLY A 80 13.87 12.60 -14.22
N SER A 81 14.52 12.59 -15.39
CA SER A 81 14.49 11.49 -16.36
C SER A 81 15.30 10.26 -15.95
N ASP A 82 15.94 10.28 -14.79
CA ASP A 82 16.84 9.23 -14.33
C ASP A 82 16.34 8.71 -12.98
N GLY A 83 16.15 7.39 -12.87
CA GLY A 83 15.46 6.68 -11.79
C GLY A 83 16.02 6.90 -10.38
N GLU A 84 15.70 8.04 -9.78
CA GLU A 84 16.11 8.41 -8.44
C GLU A 84 15.08 7.95 -7.41
N TRP A 85 15.34 6.76 -6.88
CA TRP A 85 14.61 6.12 -5.80
C TRP A 85 14.92 6.80 -4.46
N ALA A 86 14.30 7.94 -4.21
CA ALA A 86 14.34 8.59 -2.90
C ALA A 86 13.43 7.85 -1.90
N VAL A 87 13.86 7.71 -0.64
CA VAL A 87 12.94 7.33 0.46
C VAL A 87 11.80 8.34 0.47
N SER A 88 10.60 7.87 0.23
CA SER A 88 9.43 8.71 0.12
C SER A 88 8.36 8.21 1.08
N GLY A 89 7.60 9.14 1.65
CA GLY A 89 6.41 8.81 2.42
C GLY A 89 5.23 8.37 1.54
N HIS A 90 5.41 8.32 0.22
CA HIS A 90 4.35 8.28 -0.80
C HIS A 90 3.15 7.39 -0.41
N SER A 91 3.42 6.17 0.05
CA SER A 91 2.41 5.25 0.58
C SER A 91 1.91 5.65 1.98
N GLY A 92 0.74 6.27 2.04
CA GLY A 92 0.13 6.71 3.30
C GLY A 92 0.64 8.06 3.79
N GLU A 93 1.14 8.91 2.88
CA GLU A 93 1.43 10.32 3.17
C GLU A 93 0.25 11.22 2.79
N SER A 94 -0.52 10.88 1.75
CA SER A 94 -1.75 11.65 1.44
C SER A 94 -2.85 11.36 2.46
N VAL A 95 -3.62 12.40 2.81
CA VAL A 95 -4.69 12.30 3.81
C VAL A 95 -5.74 11.26 3.39
N GLU A 96 -6.12 11.25 2.12
CA GLU A 96 -7.14 10.35 1.59
C GLU A 96 -6.68 8.89 1.57
N GLN A 97 -5.43 8.63 1.16
CA GLN A 97 -4.87 7.28 1.16
C GLN A 97 -4.65 6.79 2.60
N THR A 98 -4.14 7.65 3.49
CA THR A 98 -4.00 7.36 4.92
C THR A 98 -5.34 6.95 5.52
N LYS A 99 -6.37 7.75 5.29
CA LYS A 99 -7.73 7.47 5.75
C LYS A 99 -8.23 6.14 5.17
N PHE A 100 -8.04 5.89 3.87
CA PHE A 100 -8.46 4.65 3.25
C PHE A 100 -7.76 3.41 3.84
N LEU A 101 -6.44 3.49 4.02
CA LEU A 101 -5.64 2.41 4.60
C LEU A 101 -6.06 2.16 6.06
N PHE A 102 -6.26 3.22 6.83
CA PHE A 102 -6.68 3.15 8.22
C PHE A 102 -8.06 2.51 8.37
N GLU A 103 -9.07 3.00 7.65
CA GLU A 103 -10.41 2.41 7.64
C GLU A 103 -10.39 0.95 7.19
N THR A 104 -9.59 0.63 6.17
CA THR A 104 -9.49 -0.73 5.63
C THR A 104 -8.88 -1.68 6.65
N ALA A 105 -7.77 -1.30 7.28
CA ALA A 105 -7.12 -2.12 8.28
C ALA A 105 -7.94 -2.24 9.56
N ALA A 106 -8.66 -1.21 9.98
CA ALA A 106 -9.61 -1.28 11.09
C ALA A 106 -10.77 -2.24 10.79
N TRP A 107 -11.33 -2.18 9.57
CA TRP A 107 -12.39 -3.09 9.13
C TRP A 107 -11.91 -4.55 9.04
N ILE A 108 -10.72 -4.77 8.47
CA ILE A 108 -10.15 -6.11 8.36
C ILE A 108 -9.76 -6.62 9.75
N SER A 109 -9.19 -5.78 10.61
CA SER A 109 -8.57 -6.11 11.89
C SER A 109 -7.53 -7.25 11.78
N PRO A 110 -6.49 -7.12 10.95
CA PRO A 110 -5.49 -8.17 10.73
C PRO A 110 -4.62 -8.40 11.98
N GLN A 111 -4.33 -9.66 12.31
CA GLN A 111 -3.37 -10.02 13.37
C GLN A 111 -1.94 -9.98 12.84
N GLN A 112 -1.71 -10.42 11.60
CA GLN A 112 -0.42 -10.33 10.93
C GLN A 112 -0.54 -9.55 9.62
N ILE A 113 0.10 -8.40 9.57
CA ILE A 113 0.23 -7.55 8.39
C ILE A 113 1.55 -7.89 7.72
N CYS A 114 1.54 -8.04 6.40
CA CYS A 114 2.74 -8.16 5.61
C CYS A 114 2.78 -7.08 4.55
N GLU A 115 3.97 -6.54 4.30
CA GLU A 115 4.14 -5.42 3.39
C GLU A 115 5.35 -5.62 2.50
N VAL A 116 5.20 -5.37 1.21
CA VAL A 116 6.33 -5.24 0.26
C VAL A 116 6.48 -3.77 -0.05
N GLY A 117 7.65 -3.19 0.27
CA GLY A 117 7.92 -1.76 0.13
C GLY A 117 7.61 -0.98 1.40
N PHE A 118 8.41 -1.15 2.45
CA PHE A 118 8.27 -0.38 3.69
C PHE A 118 8.53 1.12 3.48
N ASN A 119 9.48 1.46 2.61
CA ASN A 119 9.81 2.83 2.22
C ASN A 119 10.14 3.67 3.47
N ALA A 120 9.37 4.73 3.77
CA ALA A 120 9.51 5.50 5.02
C ALA A 120 8.72 4.95 6.22
N GLY A 121 7.81 4.00 6.00
CA GLY A 121 7.01 3.35 7.05
C GLY A 121 5.67 4.03 7.39
N HIS A 122 5.22 5.00 6.60
CA HIS A 122 3.91 5.67 6.78
C HIS A 122 2.73 4.69 6.71
N SER A 123 2.73 3.82 5.70
CA SER A 123 1.82 2.70 5.53
C SER A 123 1.89 1.74 6.70
N ALA A 124 3.07 1.23 7.05
CA ALA A 124 3.27 0.31 8.17
C ALA A 124 2.69 0.87 9.48
N LEU A 125 2.96 2.15 9.77
CA LEU A 125 2.42 2.84 10.94
C LEU A 125 0.89 2.97 10.89
N THR A 126 0.34 3.37 9.74
CA THR A 126 -1.10 3.48 9.51
C THR A 126 -1.81 2.15 9.76
N LEU A 127 -1.29 1.08 9.15
CA LEU A 127 -1.86 -0.24 9.17
C LEU A 127 -1.82 -0.86 10.58
N LEU A 128 -0.70 -0.73 11.29
CA LEU A 128 -0.55 -1.25 12.65
C LEU A 128 -1.46 -0.54 13.66
N LEU A 129 -1.52 0.79 13.62
CA LEU A 129 -2.38 1.55 14.53
C LEU A 129 -3.85 1.26 14.28
N ALA A 130 -4.25 1.15 13.01
CA ALA A 130 -5.62 0.79 12.64
C ALA A 130 -6.00 -0.63 13.10
N ALA A 131 -5.11 -1.61 12.92
CA ALA A 131 -5.35 -3.01 13.26
C ALA A 131 -5.44 -3.26 14.77
N GLY A 132 -4.80 -2.41 15.59
CA GLY A 132 -4.85 -2.46 17.05
C GLY A 132 -3.66 -3.15 17.72
N GLU A 133 -3.60 -3.06 19.05
CA GLU A 133 -2.39 -3.29 19.87
C GLU A 133 -1.76 -4.69 19.77
N ASN A 134 -2.53 -5.69 19.33
CA ASN A 134 -2.05 -7.08 19.18
C ASN A 134 -1.65 -7.45 17.75
N SER A 135 -1.64 -6.48 16.83
CA SER A 135 -1.22 -6.71 15.45
C SER A 135 0.31 -6.79 15.35
N SER A 136 0.77 -7.65 14.44
CA SER A 136 2.17 -7.86 14.10
C SER A 136 2.43 -7.41 12.66
N TYR A 137 3.67 -7.04 12.38
CA TYR A 137 4.11 -6.54 11.09
C TYR A 137 5.34 -7.31 10.58
N LEU A 138 5.29 -7.71 9.32
CA LEU A 138 6.39 -8.33 8.59
C LEU A 138 6.60 -7.62 7.25
N GLY A 139 7.59 -6.74 7.20
CA GLY A 139 7.97 -6.02 5.99
C GLY A 139 8.98 -6.78 5.12
N PHE A 140 9.02 -6.46 3.84
CA PHE A 140 10.04 -6.84 2.88
C PHE A 140 10.46 -5.58 2.12
N ASP A 141 11.70 -5.16 2.25
CA ASP A 141 12.17 -3.93 1.62
C ASP A 141 13.65 -4.01 1.25
N TRP A 142 14.02 -3.27 0.21
CA TRP A 142 15.36 -3.24 -0.32
C TRP A 142 16.17 -2.09 0.30
N SER A 143 17.08 -2.43 1.21
CA SER A 143 17.93 -1.44 1.89
C SER A 143 18.92 -0.69 0.98
N ILE A 144 19.10 -1.13 -0.28
CA ILE A 144 20.05 -0.49 -1.21
C ILE A 144 19.55 0.88 -1.67
N LEU A 145 18.24 1.13 -1.64
CA LEU A 145 17.69 2.39 -2.13
C LEU A 145 18.22 3.57 -1.31
N ASN A 146 18.36 3.42 0.02
CA ASN A 146 18.96 4.41 0.91
C ASN A 146 19.57 3.73 2.17
N PRO A 147 20.80 3.21 2.09
CA PRO A 147 21.39 2.41 3.15
C PRO A 147 21.41 3.15 4.49
N GLY A 148 20.74 2.61 5.51
CA GLY A 148 20.71 3.13 6.87
C GLY A 148 19.51 4.02 7.19
N LEU A 149 18.89 4.68 6.21
CA LEU A 149 17.73 5.56 6.47
C LEU A 149 16.48 4.73 6.75
N ASN A 150 16.12 3.76 5.89
CA ASN A 150 14.94 2.91 6.11
C ASN A 150 15.09 2.12 7.42
N GLU A 151 16.29 1.62 7.74
CA GLU A 151 16.53 0.93 9.01
C GLU A 151 16.32 1.85 10.23
N GLU A 152 16.73 3.11 10.15
CA GLU A 152 16.55 4.07 11.24
C GLU A 152 15.07 4.44 11.41
N LEU A 153 14.37 4.69 10.31
CA LEU A 153 12.92 4.93 10.33
C LEU A 153 12.16 3.75 10.92
N PHE A 154 12.54 2.52 10.55
CA PHE A 154 11.98 1.30 11.13
C PHE A 154 12.25 1.22 12.64
N ARG A 155 13.47 1.53 13.11
CA ARG A 155 13.79 1.57 14.56
C ARG A 155 12.95 2.62 15.28
N MET A 156 12.79 3.80 14.70
CA MET A 156 11.98 4.88 15.27
C MET A 156 10.52 4.43 15.42
N ILE A 157 9.89 3.93 14.36
CA ILE A 157 8.50 3.47 14.39
C ILE A 157 8.33 2.33 15.41
N ARG A 158 9.23 1.35 15.42
CA ARG A 158 9.20 0.25 16.39
C ARG A 158 9.32 0.75 17.83
N SER A 159 10.05 1.83 18.08
CA SER A 159 10.16 2.43 19.42
C SER A 159 8.87 3.13 19.86
N TRP A 160 8.07 3.64 18.93
CA TRP A 160 6.77 4.27 19.20
C TRP A 160 5.66 3.24 19.44
N LEU A 161 5.84 2.04 18.90
CA LEU A 161 4.88 0.92 18.96
C LEU A 161 5.44 -0.29 19.73
N PRO A 162 5.85 -0.15 21.01
CA PRO A 162 6.57 -1.20 21.73
C PRO A 162 5.74 -2.48 21.98
N HIS A 163 4.41 -2.40 21.86
CA HIS A 163 3.50 -3.54 22.05
C HIS A 163 3.29 -4.34 20.76
N HIS A 164 3.69 -3.81 19.60
CA HIS A 164 3.57 -4.49 18.33
C HIS A 164 4.84 -5.28 18.02
N ASN A 165 4.66 -6.51 17.51
CA ASN A 165 5.78 -7.28 17.00
C ASN A 165 6.08 -6.85 15.56
N MET A 166 7.12 -6.03 15.38
CA MET A 166 7.55 -5.56 14.07
C MET A 166 8.85 -6.23 13.64
N ASN A 167 8.86 -6.80 12.44
CA ASN A 167 10.04 -7.33 11.77
C ASN A 167 10.08 -6.91 10.30
N ILE A 168 11.27 -6.88 9.73
CA ILE A 168 11.49 -6.56 8.32
C ILE A 168 12.65 -7.39 7.77
N GLN A 169 12.44 -7.97 6.60
CA GLN A 169 13.45 -8.69 5.85
C GLN A 169 14.10 -7.71 4.87
N TRP A 170 15.32 -7.29 5.17
CA TRP A 170 16.09 -6.39 4.33
C TRP A 170 16.73 -7.16 3.18
N GLY A 171 16.48 -6.72 1.94
CA GLY A 171 17.06 -7.28 0.72
C GLY A 171 16.05 -7.37 -0.40
N ASP A 172 16.35 -8.21 -1.40
CA ASP A 172 15.39 -8.51 -2.47
C ASP A 172 14.12 -9.15 -1.89
N ALA A 173 12.99 -8.45 -2.02
CA ALA A 173 11.72 -8.88 -1.45
C ALA A 173 11.22 -10.20 -2.07
N TYR A 174 11.46 -10.43 -3.36
CA TYR A 174 11.05 -11.66 -4.04
C TYR A 174 11.80 -12.87 -3.48
N LEU A 175 13.12 -12.75 -3.32
CA LEU A 175 13.96 -13.80 -2.72
C LEU A 175 13.63 -14.03 -1.25
N SER A 176 13.36 -12.95 -0.50
CA SER A 176 13.02 -13.02 0.93
C SER A 176 11.68 -13.74 1.15
N ILE A 177 10.65 -13.39 0.39
CA ILE A 177 9.34 -14.06 0.45
C ILE A 177 9.48 -15.54 0.04
N ARG A 178 10.22 -15.82 -1.04
CA ARG A 178 10.45 -17.20 -1.48
C ARG A 178 11.16 -18.03 -0.41
N SER A 179 12.17 -17.46 0.24
CA SER A 179 12.89 -18.10 1.34
C SER A 179 11.96 -18.38 2.52
N LEU A 180 11.14 -17.39 2.90
CA LEU A 180 10.16 -17.53 3.98
C LEU A 180 9.15 -18.66 3.69
N LEU A 181 8.60 -18.70 2.47
CA LEU A 181 7.67 -19.75 2.05
C LEU A 181 8.32 -21.15 2.07
N LEU A 182 9.61 -21.26 1.77
CA LEU A 182 10.35 -22.52 1.87
C LEU A 182 10.61 -22.95 3.31
N GLN A 183 10.84 -22.00 4.23
CA GLN A 183 11.18 -22.28 5.62
C GLN A 183 9.96 -22.53 6.50
N GLN A 184 8.90 -21.73 6.33
CA GLN A 184 7.74 -21.69 7.22
C GLN A 184 6.44 -22.15 6.55
N GLY A 185 6.44 -22.29 5.22
CA GLY A 185 5.23 -22.52 4.45
C GLY A 185 4.45 -21.24 4.13
N GLY A 186 3.22 -21.39 3.66
CA GLY A 186 2.32 -20.29 3.35
C GLY A 186 1.34 -19.97 4.48
N GLY A 187 0.49 -18.97 4.29
CA GLY A 187 -0.54 -18.60 5.27
C GLY A 187 0.02 -17.94 6.53
N VAL A 188 0.97 -17.03 6.35
CA VAL A 188 1.58 -16.23 7.41
C VAL A 188 0.75 -14.97 7.68
N CYS A 189 0.23 -14.33 6.64
CA CYS A 189 -0.36 -12.99 6.74
C CYS A 189 -1.90 -13.02 6.66
N ASP A 190 -2.56 -12.16 7.44
CA ASP A 190 -4.00 -11.90 7.33
C ASP A 190 -4.33 -10.82 6.28
N MET A 191 -3.36 -9.96 5.99
CA MET A 191 -3.45 -8.90 5.00
C MET A 191 -2.08 -8.64 4.40
N ILE A 192 -2.05 -8.39 3.10
CA ILE A 192 -0.85 -7.95 2.37
C ILE A 192 -1.07 -6.54 1.84
N PHE A 193 -0.12 -5.65 2.08
CA PHE A 193 0.01 -4.37 1.37
C PHE A 193 1.19 -4.46 0.40
N TYR A 194 0.96 -4.12 -0.86
CA TYR A 194 1.97 -4.18 -1.90
C TYR A 194 2.24 -2.78 -2.46
N ASP A 195 3.39 -2.24 -2.10
CA ASP A 195 4.05 -1.05 -2.64
C ASP A 195 5.41 -1.45 -3.24
N GLY A 196 5.37 -2.47 -4.09
CA GLY A 196 6.57 -3.04 -4.71
C GLY A 196 6.99 -2.30 -5.98
N PRO A 197 7.88 -2.90 -6.78
CA PRO A 197 8.32 -2.31 -8.04
C PRO A 197 7.15 -1.94 -8.96
N HIS A 198 7.17 -0.71 -9.47
CA HIS A 198 6.15 -0.11 -10.35
C HIS A 198 6.33 -0.59 -11.80
N ASP A 199 6.59 -1.89 -11.98
CA ASP A 199 6.68 -2.57 -13.27
C ASP A 199 5.68 -3.70 -13.36
N VAL A 200 4.87 -3.72 -14.42
CA VAL A 200 3.76 -4.66 -14.57
C VAL A 200 4.19 -6.12 -14.47
N LEU A 201 5.35 -6.49 -15.02
CA LEU A 201 5.82 -7.88 -14.99
C LEU A 201 6.32 -8.25 -13.60
N GLN A 202 7.00 -7.34 -12.92
CA GLN A 202 7.39 -7.53 -11.53
C GLN A 202 6.16 -7.67 -10.63
N VAL A 203 5.19 -6.76 -10.70
CA VAL A 203 3.94 -6.87 -9.93
C VAL A 203 3.30 -8.24 -10.13
N LEU A 204 3.09 -8.66 -11.37
CA LEU A 204 2.47 -9.95 -11.67
C LEU A 204 3.30 -11.16 -11.20
N THR A 205 4.63 -11.04 -11.17
CA THR A 205 5.54 -12.09 -10.69
C THR A 205 5.48 -12.24 -9.16
N PHE A 206 5.23 -11.17 -8.41
CA PHE A 206 5.04 -11.24 -6.96
C PHE A 206 3.73 -11.91 -6.56
N MET A 207 2.66 -11.73 -7.33
CA MET A 207 1.31 -12.12 -6.91
C MET A 207 1.13 -13.61 -6.54
N PRO A 208 1.72 -14.59 -7.25
CA PRO A 208 1.67 -15.99 -6.82
C PRO A 208 2.33 -16.23 -5.46
N LEU A 209 3.44 -15.54 -5.16
CA LEU A 209 4.12 -15.64 -3.87
C LEU A 209 3.30 -15.00 -2.75
N LEU A 210 2.79 -13.78 -2.97
CA LEU A 210 1.95 -13.08 -2.01
C LEU A 210 0.67 -13.87 -1.72
N ARG A 211 0.05 -14.45 -2.75
CA ARG A 211 -1.10 -15.33 -2.60
C ARG A 211 -0.79 -16.59 -1.78
N ALA A 212 0.43 -17.13 -1.88
CA ALA A 212 0.84 -18.24 -1.02
C ALA A 212 1.09 -17.79 0.42
N LEU A 213 1.53 -16.55 0.61
CA LEU A 213 1.87 -15.97 1.90
C LEU A 213 0.63 -15.60 2.73
N VAL A 214 -0.49 -15.23 2.10
CA VAL A 214 -1.73 -14.87 2.81
C VAL A 214 -2.52 -16.11 3.27
N VAL A 215 -3.20 -16.03 4.42
CA VAL A 215 -4.12 -17.06 4.90
C VAL A 215 -5.36 -17.11 4.01
N LYS A 216 -5.78 -18.32 3.60
CA LYS A 216 -6.91 -18.51 2.69
C LYS A 216 -8.24 -17.99 3.24
N SER A 217 -8.42 -18.02 4.57
CA SER A 217 -9.62 -17.52 5.24
C SER A 217 -9.70 -15.99 5.29
N ARG A 218 -8.58 -15.29 5.10
CA ARG A 218 -8.50 -13.81 5.13
C ARG A 218 -7.60 -13.32 3.99
N PRO A 219 -8.01 -13.47 2.73
CA PRO A 219 -7.10 -13.35 1.60
C PRO A 219 -6.97 -11.91 1.09
N PHE A 220 -6.79 -10.93 1.99
CA PHE A 220 -6.83 -9.52 1.63
C PHE A 220 -5.52 -9.04 1.01
N LEU A 221 -5.65 -8.31 -0.08
CA LEU A 221 -4.56 -7.66 -0.81
C LEU A 221 -4.91 -6.19 -1.02
N LEU A 222 -4.04 -5.31 -0.54
CA LEU A 222 -3.98 -3.92 -0.94
C LEU A 222 -2.83 -3.75 -1.93
N VAL A 223 -3.06 -3.01 -3.02
CA VAL A 223 -2.03 -2.69 -4.03
C VAL A 223 -1.99 -1.17 -4.17
N ASP A 224 -0.82 -0.61 -3.93
CA ASP A 224 -0.57 0.81 -4.10
C ASP A 224 -0.35 1.18 -5.57
N ASP A 225 -0.41 2.48 -5.87
CA ASP A 225 -0.32 3.04 -7.21
C ASP A 225 -1.32 2.47 -8.24
N VAL A 226 -2.55 2.20 -7.80
CA VAL A 226 -3.62 1.70 -8.66
C VAL A 226 -4.72 2.75 -8.87
N GLY A 227 -5.02 3.01 -10.14
CA GLY A 227 -6.16 3.85 -10.55
C GLY A 227 -5.85 5.35 -10.60
N CYS A 228 -4.60 5.74 -10.36
CA CYS A 228 -4.15 7.12 -10.45
C CYS A 228 -3.69 7.48 -11.88
N VAL A 229 -3.64 8.77 -12.21
CA VAL A 229 -3.28 9.30 -13.55
C VAL A 229 -1.78 9.50 -13.72
N GLU A 230 -1.01 9.47 -12.63
CA GLU A 230 0.44 9.64 -12.69
C GLU A 230 1.12 8.47 -13.45
N PRO A 231 2.21 8.73 -14.20
CA PRO A 231 2.92 7.69 -14.95
C PRO A 231 3.33 6.49 -14.10
N ILE A 232 3.66 6.73 -12.83
CA ILE A 232 4.07 5.70 -11.87
C ILE A 232 2.97 4.64 -11.63
N CYS A 233 1.70 5.06 -11.67
CA CYS A 233 0.55 4.17 -11.50
C CYS A 233 0.22 3.34 -12.74
N ARG A 234 0.74 3.69 -13.92
CA ARG A 234 0.34 3.02 -15.18
C ARG A 234 0.59 1.52 -15.14
N HIS A 235 1.74 1.11 -14.61
CA HIS A 235 2.17 -0.29 -14.56
C HIS A 235 1.43 -1.08 -13.49
N SER A 236 1.31 -0.54 -12.28
CA SER A 236 0.54 -1.14 -11.18
C SER A 236 -0.95 -1.24 -11.51
N THR A 237 -1.53 -0.20 -12.14
CA THR A 237 -2.90 -0.22 -12.64
C THR A 237 -3.13 -1.29 -13.70
N LEU A 238 -2.18 -1.45 -14.63
CA LEU A 238 -2.27 -2.48 -15.65
C LEU A 238 -2.17 -3.89 -15.02
N ALA A 239 -1.24 -4.09 -14.09
CA ALA A 239 -1.10 -5.35 -13.37
C ALA A 239 -2.38 -5.70 -12.59
N TRP A 240 -2.95 -4.73 -11.87
CA TRP A 240 -4.24 -4.89 -11.17
C TRP A 240 -5.34 -5.36 -12.11
N ARG A 241 -5.49 -4.72 -13.28
CA ARG A 241 -6.47 -5.12 -14.30
C ARG A 241 -6.25 -6.56 -14.78
N PHE A 242 -5.00 -6.98 -14.97
CA PHE A 242 -4.69 -8.38 -15.31
C PHE A 242 -5.08 -9.34 -14.18
N LEU A 243 -4.81 -9.00 -12.92
CA LEU A 243 -5.19 -9.85 -11.78
C LEU A 243 -6.71 -10.03 -11.67
N LEU A 244 -7.48 -8.97 -11.91
CA LEU A 244 -8.94 -9.05 -11.98
C LEU A 244 -9.40 -9.92 -13.15
N TRP A 245 -8.84 -9.68 -14.33
CA TRP A 245 -9.24 -10.38 -15.55
C TRP A 245 -8.89 -11.88 -15.50
N LEU A 246 -7.75 -12.24 -14.91
CA LEU A 246 -7.36 -13.63 -14.66
C LEU A 246 -8.25 -14.32 -13.60
N GLY A 247 -9.05 -13.56 -12.85
CA GLY A 247 -9.81 -14.06 -11.70
C GLY A 247 -8.90 -14.44 -10.53
N MET A 248 -7.68 -13.89 -10.48
CA MET A 248 -6.75 -14.12 -9.38
C MET A 248 -7.11 -13.26 -8.16
N VAL A 249 -7.67 -12.08 -8.41
CA VAL A 249 -8.15 -11.14 -7.39
C VAL A 249 -9.59 -10.74 -7.73
N SER A 250 -10.44 -10.63 -6.72
CA SER A 250 -11.73 -9.94 -6.82
C SER A 250 -11.64 -8.55 -6.17
N PRO A 251 -12.12 -7.49 -6.82
CA PRO A 251 -12.03 -6.15 -6.24
C PRO A 251 -13.03 -6.00 -5.09
N ILE A 252 -12.69 -5.17 -4.09
CA ILE A 252 -13.60 -4.76 -3.02
C ILE A 252 -13.86 -3.26 -3.10
N ARG A 253 -12.81 -2.44 -3.00
CA ARG A 253 -12.87 -0.98 -2.99
C ARG A 253 -11.56 -0.42 -3.52
N CYS A 254 -11.59 0.73 -4.17
CA CYS A 254 -10.41 1.51 -4.50
C CYS A 254 -10.60 2.94 -4.01
N GLN A 255 -9.50 3.59 -3.62
CA GLN A 255 -9.46 5.02 -3.37
C GLN A 255 -8.45 5.64 -4.31
N VAL A 256 -8.85 6.73 -4.94
CA VAL A 256 -7.97 7.52 -5.79
C VAL A 256 -8.00 8.94 -5.24
N SER A 257 -6.84 9.44 -4.82
CA SER A 257 -6.67 10.75 -4.18
C SER A 257 -6.48 11.80 -5.26
N GLY A 258 -7.45 12.69 -5.44
CA GLY A 258 -7.29 13.86 -6.32
C GLY A 258 -6.58 15.01 -5.60
N LYS A 259 -6.00 15.95 -6.35
CA LYS A 259 -5.43 17.18 -5.80
C LYS A 259 -6.17 18.39 -6.35
N ASP A 260 -6.64 19.31 -5.51
CA ASP A 260 -7.23 20.61 -5.93
C ASP A 260 -8.35 20.46 -6.98
N GLY A 261 -9.16 19.40 -6.91
CA GLY A 261 -10.20 19.09 -7.89
C GLY A 261 -9.68 18.48 -9.22
N LYS A 262 -8.39 18.14 -9.32
CA LYS A 262 -7.80 17.36 -10.41
C LYS A 262 -7.80 15.86 -10.08
N GLU A 263 -7.88 15.05 -11.13
CA GLU A 263 -7.96 13.60 -11.05
C GLU A 263 -6.71 12.96 -10.42
N GLY A 264 -6.97 11.97 -9.55
CA GLY A 264 -6.10 10.92 -9.01
C GLY A 264 -4.58 11.00 -9.12
N VAL A 265 -3.90 11.71 -8.23
CA VAL A 265 -2.41 11.71 -8.15
C VAL A 265 -1.88 10.42 -7.51
N MET A 266 -2.61 9.86 -6.53
CA MET A 266 -2.28 8.59 -5.88
C MET A 266 -3.49 7.67 -5.91
N GLY A 267 -3.28 6.36 -5.82
CA GLY A 267 -4.40 5.43 -5.76
C GLY A 267 -4.04 4.10 -5.14
N VAL A 268 -4.98 3.53 -4.41
CA VAL A 268 -4.82 2.26 -3.73
C VAL A 268 -6.08 1.42 -3.92
N CYS A 269 -5.90 0.13 -4.20
CA CYS A 269 -7.01 -0.80 -4.39
C CYS A 269 -6.95 -1.97 -3.41
N LEU A 270 -8.09 -2.26 -2.79
CA LEU A 270 -8.34 -3.43 -1.98
C LEU A 270 -9.03 -4.52 -2.79
N GLY A 271 -8.54 -5.74 -2.66
CA GLY A 271 -9.17 -6.94 -3.20
C GLY A 271 -8.97 -8.17 -2.33
N ARG A 272 -9.50 -9.28 -2.81
CA ARG A 272 -9.32 -10.61 -2.23
C ARG A 272 -8.71 -11.55 -3.24
N PHE A 273 -7.66 -12.27 -2.86
CA PHE A 273 -7.18 -13.39 -3.65
C PHE A 273 -8.27 -14.47 -3.76
N GLN A 274 -8.29 -15.12 -4.92
CA GLN A 274 -9.26 -16.17 -5.26
C GLN A 274 -8.55 -17.52 -5.41
N TRP A 275 -9.12 -18.60 -4.86
CA TRP A 275 -8.68 -19.98 -5.11
C TRP A 275 -9.76 -20.78 -5.81
N GLY A 276 -9.35 -21.72 -6.67
CA GLY A 276 -10.26 -22.64 -7.33
C GLY A 276 -11.08 -22.04 -8.48
N GLN A 277 -11.00 -20.74 -8.76
CA GLN A 277 -11.56 -20.21 -9.99
C GLN A 277 -10.81 -20.76 -11.20
N ARG A 278 -11.55 -21.23 -12.21
CA ARG A 278 -10.96 -21.53 -13.52
C ARG A 278 -10.44 -20.21 -14.07
N VAL A 279 -9.11 -20.07 -14.11
CA VAL A 279 -8.47 -18.97 -14.81
C VAL A 279 -9.05 -18.95 -16.21
N ARG A 280 -9.70 -17.83 -16.59
CA ARG A 280 -10.35 -17.71 -17.91
C ARG A 280 -9.35 -17.97 -19.04
N CYS A 281 -8.07 -17.73 -18.76
CA CYS A 281 -6.96 -17.92 -19.65
C CYS A 281 -5.78 -18.57 -18.91
N PRO A 282 -5.57 -19.89 -19.05
CA PRO A 282 -4.60 -20.64 -18.23
C PRO A 282 -3.14 -20.28 -18.54
N THR A 283 -2.87 -19.62 -19.67
CA THR A 283 -1.55 -19.14 -20.05
C THR A 283 -1.52 -17.62 -20.01
N PHE A 284 -0.84 -17.07 -19.02
CA PHE A 284 -0.39 -15.69 -19.05
C PHE A 284 0.64 -15.55 -20.19
N ASP A 285 0.31 -14.75 -21.20
CA ASP A 285 1.21 -14.48 -22.31
C ASP A 285 1.78 -13.07 -22.15
N ALA A 286 3.08 -12.98 -21.90
CA ALA A 286 3.78 -11.69 -21.77
C ALA A 286 3.60 -10.82 -23.02
N ARG A 287 3.32 -11.41 -24.19
CA ARG A 287 2.96 -10.69 -25.42
C ARG A 287 1.64 -9.93 -25.27
N CYS A 288 0.66 -10.44 -24.51
CA CYS A 288 -0.56 -9.70 -24.21
C CYS A 288 -0.27 -8.43 -23.40
N VAL A 289 0.65 -8.50 -22.44
CA VAL A 289 1.06 -7.33 -21.65
C VAL A 289 1.81 -6.34 -22.52
N ALA A 290 2.81 -6.80 -23.28
CA ALA A 290 3.59 -5.97 -24.19
C ALA A 290 2.70 -5.28 -25.23
N HIS A 291 1.70 -5.97 -25.78
CA HIS A 291 0.70 -5.38 -26.67
C HIS A 291 -0.19 -4.35 -25.98
N THR A 292 -0.68 -4.65 -24.77
CA THR A 292 -1.51 -3.70 -24.01
C THR A 292 -0.72 -2.42 -23.67
N LEU A 293 0.60 -2.54 -23.51
CA LEU A 293 1.51 -1.42 -23.33
C LEU A 293 1.89 -0.69 -24.63
N GLY A 294 1.49 -1.20 -25.80
CA GLY A 294 1.87 -0.65 -27.11
C GLY A 294 3.34 -0.93 -27.49
N MET A 295 3.98 -1.92 -26.87
CA MET A 295 5.39 -2.29 -27.10
C MET A 295 5.60 -3.24 -28.28
N LEU A 296 4.53 -3.75 -28.90
CA LEU A 296 4.59 -4.63 -30.06
C LEU A 296 3.84 -3.99 -31.22
N GLU A 297 4.51 -3.90 -32.37
CA GLU A 297 3.90 -3.42 -33.62
C GLU A 297 2.82 -4.39 -34.13
N GLN A 298 1.86 -3.82 -34.84
CA GLN A 298 0.54 -4.38 -35.10
C GLN A 298 0.51 -5.50 -36.15
N GLU A 299 1.64 -6.13 -36.50
CA GLU A 299 1.75 -6.83 -37.79
C GLU A 299 1.45 -8.34 -37.76
N GLN A 300 1.17 -8.97 -36.61
CA GLN A 300 0.87 -10.42 -36.57
C GLN A 300 -0.24 -10.84 -35.59
N HIS A 301 -1.42 -10.21 -35.66
CA HIS A 301 -2.54 -10.44 -34.72
C HIS A 301 -3.35 -11.71 -34.95
N GLU A 302 -3.25 -12.35 -36.12
CA GLU A 302 -4.20 -13.40 -36.52
C GLU A 302 -4.07 -14.71 -35.71
N SER A 303 -3.02 -14.88 -34.91
CA SER A 303 -2.80 -16.07 -34.07
C SER A 303 -2.84 -15.83 -32.56
N TRP A 304 -3.18 -14.62 -32.11
CA TRP A 304 -3.15 -14.31 -30.68
C TRP A 304 -4.30 -15.05 -29.99
N SER A 305 -3.98 -15.70 -28.88
CA SER A 305 -5.00 -16.38 -28.07
C SER A 305 -6.13 -15.40 -27.72
N LYS A 306 -7.37 -15.88 -27.57
CA LYS A 306 -8.58 -15.09 -27.20
C LYS A 306 -8.50 -14.41 -25.82
N CYS A 307 -7.29 -14.29 -25.29
CA CYS A 307 -6.90 -14.07 -23.92
C CYS A 307 -6.02 -12.82 -23.74
N CYS A 308 -6.04 -11.89 -24.70
CA CYS A 308 -5.39 -10.60 -24.51
C CYS A 308 -6.44 -9.50 -24.32
N LEU A 309 -6.18 -8.58 -23.38
CA LEU A 309 -6.94 -7.35 -23.26
C LEU A 309 -6.76 -6.53 -24.55
N LYS A 310 -7.85 -6.07 -25.16
CA LYS A 310 -7.74 -5.19 -26.33
C LYS A 310 -7.35 -3.77 -25.86
N PRO A 311 -6.43 -3.08 -26.54
CA PRO A 311 -6.03 -1.71 -26.22
C PRO A 311 -7.18 -0.70 -26.19
N ALA A 312 -8.22 -0.92 -27.00
CA ALA A 312 -9.40 -0.06 -27.07
C ALA A 312 -10.54 -0.48 -26.12
N GLU A 313 -10.50 -1.70 -25.56
CA GLU A 313 -11.28 -2.08 -24.38
C GLU A 313 -10.52 -1.64 -23.11
N GLN A 314 -9.88 -0.46 -23.18
CA GLN A 314 -9.48 0.29 -22.00
C GLN A 314 -10.72 0.45 -21.16
N VAL A 315 -10.83 -0.47 -20.20
CA VAL A 315 -11.98 -0.60 -19.35
C VAL A 315 -12.16 0.74 -18.68
N ASN A 316 -13.36 1.30 -18.85
CA ASN A 316 -13.78 2.56 -18.27
C ASN A 316 -13.21 2.64 -16.85
N SER A 317 -12.34 3.62 -16.57
CA SER A 317 -11.80 3.83 -15.23
C SER A 317 -12.94 3.95 -14.20
N ASP A 318 -14.09 4.47 -14.62
CA ASP A 318 -15.31 4.54 -13.81
C ASP A 318 -15.96 3.18 -13.53
N ALA A 319 -15.72 2.12 -14.31
CA ALA A 319 -16.35 0.82 -14.09
C ALA A 319 -15.84 0.10 -12.84
N TYR A 320 -14.72 0.56 -12.27
CA TYR A 320 -14.11 0.00 -11.06
C TYR A 320 -13.94 1.01 -9.94
N LEU A 321 -14.13 2.30 -10.21
CA LEU A 321 -14.38 3.28 -9.18
C LEU A 321 -15.82 3.08 -8.70
N ILE A 322 -15.99 2.40 -7.57
CA ILE A 322 -17.26 2.47 -6.85
C ILE A 322 -17.39 3.93 -6.41
N ARG A 323 -18.12 4.75 -7.18
CA ARG A 323 -18.56 6.06 -6.72
C ARG A 323 -19.48 5.82 -5.53
N LEU A 324 -18.99 6.11 -4.33
CA LEU A 324 -19.80 6.17 -3.11
C LEU A 324 -20.76 7.36 -3.19
#